data_AF-A0A830BRW7-F1
#
_entry.id   AF-A0A830BRW7-F1
#
_cell.length_a   1.000
_cell.length_b   1.000
_cell.length_c   1.000
_cell.angle_alpha   90.00
_cell.angle_beta   90.00
_cell.angle_gamma   90.00
#
_symmetry.space_group_name_H-M   'P 1'
#
loop_
_entity.id
_entity.type
_entity.pdbx_description
1 polymer ?
#
loop_
_entity_poly.entity_id
_entity_poly.type
_entity_poly.pdbx_seq_one_letter_code
_entity_poly.pdbx_strand_id
1 'polypeptide(L)'
;TCQHKIVSRPYSHSGNNKLIYTVQKDIPTATYFVRAYALDAHGIQMAYGQTTNAQKSTNLFGIQAITGRHVSLDIASVCFSGFSILSLFGFFYMEKRKAKSQSN
;
A
#
# COMPACT_ATOMS: atom_id res chain seq x y z
N THR A 1 -12.31 -3.57 -17.14
CA THR A 1 -13.31 -3.58 -16.05
C THR A 1 -12.85 -2.63 -14.95
N CYS A 2 -13.77 -1.90 -14.30
CA CYS A 2 -13.41 -0.97 -13.22
C CYS A 2 -13.22 -1.76 -11.93
N GLN A 3 -12.02 -1.76 -11.35
CA GLN A 3 -11.71 -2.56 -10.15
C GLN A 3 -12.09 -1.83 -8.85
N HIS A 4 -12.00 -0.50 -8.83
CA HIS A 4 -12.25 0.31 -7.64
C HIS A 4 -13.32 1.37 -7.94
N LYS A 5 -14.42 1.32 -7.18
CA LYS A 5 -15.52 2.28 -7.28
C LYS A 5 -15.19 3.51 -6.43
N ILE A 6 -15.05 4.66 -7.08
CA ILE A 6 -14.79 5.95 -6.42
C ILE A 6 -16.09 6.55 -5.88
N VAL A 7 -17.11 6.67 -6.74
CA VAL A 7 -18.40 7.29 -6.41
C VAL A 7 -19.49 6.76 -7.35
N SER A 8 -20.74 6.80 -6.90
CA SER A 8 -21.93 6.68 -7.75
C SER A 8 -22.98 7.64 -7.21
N ARG A 9 -23.42 8.58 -8.03
CA ARG A 9 -24.40 9.61 -7.67
C ARG A 9 -25.23 10.00 -8.90
N PRO A 10 -26.46 10.49 -8.71
CA PRO A 10 -27.24 11.07 -9.80
C PRO A 10 -26.51 12.26 -10.44
N TYR A 11 -26.69 12.42 -11.74
CA TYR A 11 -26.21 13.61 -12.45
C TYR A 11 -27.02 14.84 -12.02
N SER A 12 -26.35 15.95 -11.72
CA SER A 12 -26.99 17.23 -11.42
C SER A 12 -26.42 18.32 -12.34
N HIS A 13 -27.31 18.95 -13.10
CA HIS A 13 -26.94 19.99 -14.05
C HIS A 13 -26.58 21.33 -13.36
N SER A 14 -27.24 21.67 -12.25
CA SER A 14 -27.06 22.96 -11.55
C SER A 14 -25.95 22.95 -10.48
N GLY A 15 -25.18 21.87 -10.38
CA GLY A 15 -24.20 21.65 -9.31
C GLY A 15 -22.75 21.69 -9.78
N ASN A 16 -21.85 22.07 -8.87
CA ASN A 16 -20.42 21.86 -9.05
C ASN A 16 -20.13 20.35 -9.12
N ASN A 17 -19.87 19.84 -10.32
CA ASN A 17 -19.58 18.42 -10.56
C ASN A 17 -18.19 17.97 -10.06
N LYS A 18 -17.46 18.84 -9.35
CA LYS A 18 -16.20 18.51 -8.69
C LYS A 18 -16.45 17.55 -7.52
N LEU A 19 -15.58 16.56 -7.37
CA LEU A 19 -15.57 15.64 -6.24
C LEU A 19 -14.13 15.55 -5.72
N ILE A 20 -13.98 15.65 -4.41
CA ILE A 20 -12.73 15.30 -3.72
C ILE A 20 -12.89 13.86 -3.26
N TYR A 21 -11.98 12.99 -3.69
CA TYR A 21 -11.94 11.60 -3.27
C TYR A 21 -10.62 11.31 -2.57
N THR A 22 -10.72 10.71 -1.38
CA THR A 22 -9.57 10.21 -0.64
C THR A 22 -9.31 8.76 -1.03
N VAL A 23 -8.09 8.48 -1.49
CA VAL A 23 -7.65 7.13 -1.82
C VAL A 23 -7.69 6.25 -0.56
N GLN A 24 -8.40 5.13 -0.65
CA GLN A 24 -8.55 4.18 0.46
C GLN A 24 -7.25 3.38 0.67
N LYS A 25 -7.04 2.88 1.90
CA LYS A 25 -5.80 2.20 2.31
C LYS A 25 -5.58 0.84 1.64
N ASP A 26 -6.65 0.22 1.17
CA ASP A 26 -6.67 -1.07 0.48
C ASP A 26 -6.23 -1.00 -0.98
N ILE A 27 -6.08 0.20 -1.54
CA ILE A 27 -5.64 0.40 -2.92
C ILE A 27 -4.12 0.12 -3.00
N PRO A 28 -3.67 -0.89 -3.76
CA PRO A 28 -2.26 -1.27 -3.83
C PRO A 28 -1.44 -0.25 -4.62
N THR A 29 -0.11 -0.25 -4.39
CA THR A 29 0.84 0.58 -5.12
C THR A 29 0.85 0.19 -6.59
N ALA A 30 0.33 1.05 -7.45
CA ALA A 30 0.31 0.85 -8.89
C ALA A 30 0.00 2.16 -9.64
N THR A 31 0.01 2.06 -10.96
CA THR A 31 -0.37 3.15 -11.86
C THR A 31 -1.83 2.99 -12.27
N TYR A 32 -2.65 4.01 -11.98
CA TYR A 32 -4.08 4.01 -12.21
C TYR A 32 -4.51 5.10 -13.19
N PHE A 33 -5.70 4.95 -13.76
CA PHE A 33 -6.41 6.00 -14.48
C PHE A 33 -7.84 6.06 -13.96
N VAL A 34 -8.48 7.22 -14.10
CA VAL A 34 -9.87 7.40 -13.67
C VAL A 34 -10.79 7.23 -14.87
N ARG A 35 -11.89 6.52 -14.68
CA ARG A 35 -12.96 6.36 -15.67
C ARG A 35 -14.31 6.63 -15.02
N ALA A 36 -15.09 7.50 -15.64
CA ALA A 36 -16.46 7.80 -15.28
C ALA A 36 -17.41 7.09 -16.27
N TYR A 37 -18.53 6.59 -15.75
CA TYR A 37 -19.56 5.91 -16.53
C TYR A 37 -20.86 6.68 -16.42
N ALA A 38 -21.55 6.85 -17.56
CA ALA A 38 -22.93 7.29 -17.59
C ALA A 38 -23.80 6.04 -17.67
N LEU A 39 -24.67 5.88 -16.67
CA LEU A 39 -25.60 4.75 -16.57
C LEU A 39 -27.02 5.26 -16.81
N ASP A 40 -27.87 4.43 -17.42
CA ASP A 40 -29.30 4.69 -17.51
C ASP A 40 -30.04 4.36 -16.19
N ALA A 41 -31.38 4.49 -16.20
CA ALA A 41 -32.22 4.19 -15.04
C ALA A 41 -32.19 2.71 -14.62
N HIS A 42 -31.79 1.80 -15.52
CA HIS A 42 -31.65 0.37 -15.26
C HIS A 42 -30.21 -0.02 -14.87
N GLY A 43 -29.30 0.96 -14.76
CA GLY A 43 -27.90 0.74 -14.44
C GLY A 43 -27.06 0.25 -15.62
N ILE A 44 -27.58 0.30 -16.84
CA ILE A 44 -26.86 -0.09 -18.06
C ILE A 44 -25.93 1.05 -18.47
N GLN A 45 -24.70 0.69 -18.81
CA GLN A 45 -23.71 1.64 -19.28
C GLN A 45 -24.07 2.18 -20.66
N MET A 46 -24.38 3.48 -20.72
CA MET A 46 -24.69 4.19 -21.97
C MET A 46 -23.44 4.85 -22.56
N ALA A 47 -22.53 5.33 -21.72
CA ALA A 47 -21.29 5.94 -22.15
C ALA A 47 -20.21 5.87 -21.06
N TYR A 48 -18.96 6.14 -21.44
CA TYR A 48 -17.86 6.33 -20.49
C TYR A 48 -16.89 7.41 -20.96
N GLY A 49 -16.27 8.08 -20.00
CA GLY A 49 -15.14 8.96 -20.20
C GLY A 49 -13.97 8.50 -19.33
N GLN A 50 -12.74 8.67 -19.78
CA GLN A 50 -11.55 8.29 -19.02
C GLN A 50 -10.46 9.36 -19.15
N THR A 51 -9.58 9.44 -18.16
CA THR A 51 -8.48 10.44 -18.15
C THR A 51 -7.37 10.12 -19.14
N THR A 52 -7.24 8.86 -19.54
CA THR A 52 -6.14 8.36 -20.38
C THR A 52 -6.57 8.08 -21.83
N ASN A 53 -5.60 7.99 -22.74
CA ASN A 53 -5.84 7.62 -24.14
C ASN A 53 -6.13 6.12 -24.31
N ALA A 54 -6.50 5.68 -25.52
CA ALA A 54 -6.76 4.27 -25.82
C ALA A 54 -5.54 3.37 -25.55
N GLN A 55 -4.33 3.92 -25.74
CA GLN A 55 -3.05 3.25 -25.51
C GLN A 55 -2.58 3.26 -24.05
N LYS A 56 -3.33 3.91 -23.14
CA LYS A 56 -3.02 4.07 -21.72
C LYS A 56 -1.63 4.63 -21.44
N SER A 57 -1.19 5.62 -22.20
CA SER A 57 0.16 6.20 -22.09
C SER A 57 0.21 7.61 -21.50
N THR A 58 -0.94 8.28 -21.33
CA THR A 58 -1.01 9.67 -20.86
C THR A 58 -1.94 9.81 -19.66
N ASN A 59 -1.71 10.83 -18.81
CA ASN A 59 -2.58 11.18 -17.67
C ASN A 59 -2.86 10.01 -16.72
N LEU A 60 -1.80 9.30 -16.36
CA LEU A 60 -1.80 8.22 -15.39
C LEU A 60 -1.41 8.75 -14.01
N PHE A 61 -1.97 8.15 -12.96
CA PHE A 61 -1.72 8.51 -11.58
C PHE A 61 -0.96 7.39 -10.87
N GLY A 62 0.21 7.70 -10.32
CA GLY A 62 0.92 6.78 -9.44
C GLY A 62 0.34 6.85 -8.04
N ILE A 63 -0.18 5.72 -7.54
CA ILE A 63 -0.63 5.60 -6.15
C ILE A 63 0.42 4.79 -5.40
N GLN A 64 0.82 5.28 -4.22
CA GLN A 64 1.64 4.55 -3.26
C GLN A 64 0.73 4.08 -2.13
N ALA A 65 0.59 2.76 -1.99
CA ALA A 65 -0.16 2.18 -0.88
C ALA A 65 0.52 2.50 0.45
N ILE A 66 -0.29 2.71 1.48
CA ILE A 66 0.18 2.80 2.85
C ILE A 66 0.36 1.36 3.34
N THR A 67 1.52 0.77 3.06
CA THR A 67 1.90 -0.51 3.65
C THR A 67 2.55 -0.23 5.01
N GLY A 68 2.12 -0.93 6.06
CA GLY A 68 2.75 -0.85 7.38
C GLY A 68 4.19 -1.38 7.41
N ARG A 69 4.70 -1.88 6.28
CA ARG A 69 6.06 -2.35 6.09
C ARG A 69 6.93 -1.18 5.63
N HIS A 70 7.14 -0.22 6.53
CA HIS A 70 8.25 0.71 6.34
C HIS A 70 9.55 -0.11 6.26
N VAL A 71 10.46 0.26 5.34
CA VAL A 71 11.84 -0.26 5.29
C VAL A 71 12.53 -0.23 6.66
N SER A 72 12.14 0.69 7.54
CA SER A 72 12.63 0.76 8.92
C SER A 72 12.31 -0.49 9.75
N LEU A 73 11.17 -1.14 9.53
CA LEU A 73 10.77 -2.33 10.29
C LEU A 73 11.58 -3.56 9.86
N ASP A 74 11.85 -3.71 8.56
CA ASP A 74 12.75 -4.76 8.07
C ASP A 74 14.18 -4.55 8.63
N ILE A 75 14.70 -3.31 8.59
CA ILE A 75 16.03 -2.99 9.14
C ILE A 75 16.08 -3.25 10.65
N ALA A 76 15.07 -2.81 11.41
CA ALA A 76 15.00 -3.04 12.85
C ALA A 76 14.97 -4.54 13.17
N SER A 77 14.23 -5.34 12.40
CA SER A 77 14.16 -6.80 12.62
C SER A 77 15.52 -7.48 12.43
N VAL A 78 16.29 -7.08 11.42
CA VAL A 78 17.64 -7.60 11.18
C VAL A 78 18.57 -7.26 12.35
N CYS A 79 18.58 -6.01 12.80
CA CYS A 79 19.39 -5.59 13.94
C CYS A 79 19.04 -6.36 15.23
N PHE A 80 17.74 -6.48 15.55
CA PHE A 80 17.30 -7.20 16.75
C PHE A 80 17.61 -8.71 16.68
N SER A 81 17.46 -9.34 15.51
CA SER A 81 17.83 -10.74 15.32
C SER A 81 19.33 -10.97 15.49
N GLY A 82 20.17 -10.10 14.92
CA GLY A 82 21.62 -10.17 15.06
C GLY A 82 22.05 -10.00 16.51
N PHE A 83 21.50 -9.01 17.22
CA PHE A 83 21.79 -8.78 18.63
C PHE A 83 21.37 -9.97 19.51
N SER A 84 20.21 -10.57 19.25
CA SER A 84 19.75 -11.77 19.95
C SER A 84 20.74 -12.94 19.82
N ILE A 85 21.23 -13.21 18.61
CA ILE A 85 22.16 -14.32 18.38
C ILE A 85 23.51 -14.03 19.04
N LEU A 86 24.04 -12.81 18.86
CA LEU A 86 25.33 -12.41 19.43
C LEU A 86 25.31 -12.44 20.97
N SER A 87 24.23 -11.97 21.59
CA SER A 87 24.09 -12.00 23.05
C SER A 87 24.01 -13.44 23.58
N LEU A 88 23.30 -14.34 22.89
CA LEU A 88 23.25 -15.76 23.26
C LEU A 88 24.63 -16.43 23.18
N PHE A 89 25.38 -16.20 22.10
CA PHE A 89 26.75 -16.72 21.97
C PHE A 89 27.70 -16.12 23.01
N GLY A 90 27.58 -14.82 23.28
CA GLY A 90 28.34 -14.14 24.34
C GLY A 90 28.06 -14.75 25.71
N PHE A 91 26.79 -15.04 26.02
CA PHE A 91 26.38 -15.68 27.26
C PHE A 91 27.02 -17.08 27.41
N PHE A 92 26.91 -17.93 26.38
CA PHE A 92 27.51 -19.27 26.41
C PHE A 92 29.05 -19.22 26.53
N TYR A 93 29.70 -18.26 25.88
CA TYR A 93 31.14 -18.08 26.01
C TYR A 93 31.55 -17.69 27.44
N MET A 94 30.83 -16.73 28.05
CA MET A 94 31.05 -16.33 29.44
C MET A 94 30.79 -17.47 30.42
N GLU A 95 29.73 -18.25 30.20
CA GLU A 95 29.40 -19.43 31.01
C GLU A 95 30.54 -20.46 30.98
N LYS A 96 31.05 -20.80 29.78
CA LYS A 96 32.21 -21.70 29.64
C LYS A 96 33.47 -21.17 30.34
N ARG A 97 33.70 -19.85 30.29
CA ARG A 97 34.87 -19.23 30.92
C ARG A 97 34.76 -19.25 32.46
N LYS A 98 33.57 -18.98 33.00
CA LYS A 98 33.29 -19.08 34.45
C LYS A 98 33.38 -20.52 34.95
N ALA A 99 32.86 -21.49 34.20
CA ALA A 99 32.97 -22.92 34.56
C ALA A 99 34.43 -23.38 34.65
N LYS A 100 35.32 -22.88 33.78
CA LYS A 100 36.77 -23.16 33.85
C LYS A 100 37.47 -22.47 35.04
N SER A 101 37.03 -21.28 35.44
CA SER A 101 37.63 -20.56 36.57
C SER A 101 37.21 -21.09 37.95
N GLN A 102 36.08 -21.79 38.06
CA GLN A 102 35.62 -22.38 39.33
C GLN A 102 36.17 -23.80 39.59
N SER A 103 36.83 -24.45 38.62
CA SER A 103 37.41 -25.79 38.79
C SER A 103 38.92 -25.77 39.13
N ASN A 104 39.46 -24.60 39.50
CA ASN A 104 40.83 -24.43 40.01
C ASN A 104 40.77 -23.87 41.44
#